data_AF-A0AAU3TMN7-F1
#
_entry.id   AF-A0AAU3TMN7-F1
#
_cell.length_a   1.000
_cell.length_b   1.000
_cell.length_c   1.000
_cell.angle_alpha   90.00
_cell.angle_beta   90.00
_cell.angle_gamma   90.00
#
_symmetry.space_group_name_H-M   'P 1'
#
loop_
_entity.id
_entity.type
_entity.pdbx_description
1 polymer ?
#
loop_
_entity_poly.entity_id
_entity_poly.type
_entity_poly.pdbx_seq_one_letter_code
_entity_poly.pdbx_strand_id
1 'polypeptide(L)'
;MPRRIVICLDGTGNQVGARHPTNVVRLFEMLEANAPDRQLLYYDPGVGTMSATTAHGPADRWLSRLAGLAFGSGLKANLAEAYTYLMQHWQPGDRVYVFGFSRGAYTARALVGMLNKPGLMRPGSENLVPYAVSRYAFNQDIDKSEQEIARFSHAFCRRTENEPLWATVKRNNPRQVSHHAVPVDYLGLWDTVKAAGILRLGTLNWPYTHQLPNAARIRHAVSLDETRRPYCEFLVTPRPEPLQDTAQEVWFAGVHSDVGGTFEHAENAL
;
A
#
# COMPACT_ATOMS: atom_id res chain seq x y z
N MET A 1 8.00 -19.37 -15.82
CA MET A 1 6.55 -19.07 -15.81
C MET A 1 6.36 -17.78 -15.01
N PRO A 2 5.38 -16.93 -15.34
CA PRO A 2 5.01 -15.77 -14.51
C PRO A 2 4.77 -16.15 -13.05
N ARG A 3 5.40 -15.46 -12.10
CA ARG A 3 5.13 -15.65 -10.67
C ARG A 3 4.09 -14.66 -10.18
N ARG A 4 3.52 -14.95 -9.03
CA ARG A 4 2.66 -14.02 -8.28
C ARG A 4 3.48 -13.41 -7.16
N ILE A 5 3.53 -12.09 -7.07
CA ILE A 5 4.15 -11.39 -5.92
C ILE A 5 3.02 -10.75 -5.13
N VAL A 6 2.80 -11.20 -3.91
CA VAL A 6 1.74 -10.72 -3.02
C VAL A 6 2.34 -9.89 -1.90
N ILE A 7 1.94 -8.62 -1.84
CA ILE A 7 2.38 -7.65 -0.84
C ILE A 7 1.21 -7.39 0.11
N CYS A 8 1.38 -7.67 1.39
CA CYS A 8 0.38 -7.49 2.43
C CYS A 8 0.87 -6.45 3.45
N LEU A 9 0.18 -5.30 3.53
CA LEU A 9 0.56 -4.17 4.38
C LEU A 9 -0.52 -3.94 5.44
N ASP A 10 -0.21 -4.25 6.69
CA ASP A 10 -1.18 -4.20 7.78
C ASP A 10 -1.22 -2.83 8.50
N GLY A 11 -2.25 -2.63 9.31
CA GLY A 11 -2.37 -1.50 10.23
C GLY A 11 -1.47 -1.66 11.47
N THR A 12 -1.06 -0.55 12.08
CA THR A 12 -0.29 -0.49 13.34
C THR A 12 -0.81 -1.40 14.44
N GLY A 13 0.11 -2.09 15.09
CA GLY A 13 -0.14 -2.82 16.33
C GLY A 13 -0.58 -4.27 16.13
N ASN A 14 -0.62 -4.76 14.88
CA ASN A 14 -1.08 -6.10 14.56
C ASN A 14 0.11 -7.04 14.32
N GLN A 15 0.09 -8.21 14.96
CA GLN A 15 1.15 -9.23 14.84
C GLN A 15 0.54 -10.54 14.34
N VAL A 16 1.32 -11.29 13.56
CA VAL A 16 1.02 -12.68 13.22
C VAL A 16 1.00 -13.50 14.52
N GLY A 17 -0.07 -14.27 14.74
CA GLY A 17 -0.30 -14.98 16.01
C GLY A 17 -0.99 -14.17 17.10
N ALA A 18 -1.47 -12.95 16.81
CA ALA A 18 -2.38 -12.25 17.70
C ALA A 18 -3.69 -13.04 17.86
N ARG A 19 -4.29 -13.00 19.06
CA ARG A 19 -5.55 -13.69 19.38
C ARG A 19 -6.69 -13.33 18.42
N HIS A 20 -6.65 -12.12 17.83
CA HIS A 20 -7.63 -11.65 16.85
C HIS A 20 -6.90 -11.00 15.65
N PRO A 21 -6.57 -11.79 14.61
CA PRO A 21 -5.83 -11.27 13.46
C PRO A 21 -6.71 -10.40 12.56
N THR A 22 -6.07 -9.45 11.87
CA THR A 22 -6.68 -8.63 10.81
C THR A 22 -7.02 -9.50 9.60
N ASN A 23 -7.88 -8.98 8.72
CA ASN A 23 -8.16 -9.63 7.43
C ASN A 23 -6.91 -9.70 6.53
N VAL A 24 -5.91 -8.83 6.73
CA VAL A 24 -4.62 -8.89 6.03
C VAL A 24 -3.83 -10.12 6.48
N VAL A 25 -3.71 -10.36 7.79
CA VAL A 25 -3.03 -11.56 8.33
C VAL A 25 -3.78 -12.82 7.92
N ARG A 26 -5.11 -12.85 8.05
CA ARG A 26 -5.92 -14.01 7.63
C ARG A 26 -5.71 -14.32 6.15
N LEU A 27 -5.69 -13.29 5.28
CA LEU A 27 -5.41 -13.49 3.87
C LEU A 27 -3.99 -14.04 3.67
N PHE A 28 -2.99 -13.48 4.35
CA PHE A 28 -1.60 -13.91 4.22
C PHE A 28 -1.40 -15.37 4.64
N GLU A 29 -2.05 -15.82 5.71
CA GLU A 29 -2.02 -17.20 6.19
C GLU A 29 -2.68 -18.20 5.22
N MET A 30 -3.61 -17.75 4.39
CA MET A 30 -4.25 -18.57 3.34
C MET A 30 -3.39 -18.71 2.07
N LEU A 31 -2.31 -17.95 1.93
CA LEU A 31 -1.47 -17.97 0.72
C LEU A 31 -0.46 -19.12 0.74
N GLU A 32 -0.26 -19.75 -0.43
CA GLU A 32 0.79 -20.76 -0.65
C GLU A 32 2.20 -20.13 -0.50
N ALA A 33 2.89 -20.43 0.59
CA ALA A 33 4.24 -19.91 0.89
C ALA A 33 5.38 -20.82 0.42
N ASN A 34 5.11 -22.11 0.20
CA ASN A 34 6.13 -23.15 -0.05
C ASN A 34 6.45 -23.38 -1.53
N ALA A 35 6.14 -22.42 -2.41
CA ALA A 35 6.36 -22.51 -3.85
C ALA A 35 6.95 -21.20 -4.42
N PRO A 36 8.20 -20.82 -4.07
CA PRO A 36 8.80 -19.55 -4.45
C PRO A 36 9.02 -19.37 -5.96
N ASP A 37 9.03 -20.47 -6.71
CA ASP A 37 9.04 -20.50 -8.17
C ASP A 37 7.68 -20.10 -8.79
N ARG A 38 6.61 -20.05 -7.98
CA ARG A 38 5.24 -19.72 -8.39
C ARG A 38 4.67 -18.49 -7.66
N GLN A 39 5.03 -18.28 -6.40
CA GLN A 39 4.48 -17.24 -5.55
C GLN A 39 5.50 -16.73 -4.52
N LEU A 40 5.67 -15.41 -4.47
CA LEU A 40 6.48 -14.71 -3.49
C LEU A 40 5.58 -13.86 -2.59
N LEU A 41 5.86 -13.87 -1.29
CA LEU A 41 5.03 -13.23 -0.27
C LEU A 41 5.85 -12.19 0.50
N TYR A 42 5.23 -11.05 0.79
CA TYR A 42 5.79 -10.03 1.68
C TYR A 42 4.70 -9.58 2.65
N TYR A 43 5.03 -9.49 3.94
CA TYR A 43 4.14 -9.00 4.98
C TYR A 43 4.81 -7.91 5.80
N ASP A 44 4.08 -6.82 6.04
CA ASP A 44 4.47 -5.72 6.91
C ASP A 44 3.42 -5.56 8.03
N PRO A 45 3.80 -5.62 9.31
CA PRO A 45 2.88 -5.54 10.46
C PRO A 45 2.42 -4.12 10.80
N GLY A 46 2.77 -3.11 9.99
CA GLY A 46 2.44 -1.71 10.20
C GLY A 46 3.36 -0.99 11.20
N VAL A 47 3.26 0.34 11.21
CA VAL A 47 4.09 1.22 12.06
C VAL A 47 3.82 0.98 13.54
N GLY A 48 4.85 0.88 14.38
CA GLY A 48 4.75 0.80 15.85
C GLY A 48 4.68 -0.61 16.45
N THR A 49 4.61 -1.67 15.62
CA THR A 49 4.47 -3.05 16.10
C THR A 49 5.79 -3.64 16.65
N MET A 50 6.94 -3.24 16.12
CA MET A 50 8.27 -3.76 16.50
C MET A 50 8.92 -3.07 17.72
N SER A 51 8.46 -1.88 18.12
CA SER A 51 8.95 -1.24 19.36
C SER A 51 8.34 -1.88 20.61
N ALA A 52 7.23 -2.62 20.48
CA ALA A 52 6.60 -3.30 21.61
C ALA A 52 7.32 -4.59 22.03
N THR A 53 8.06 -5.24 21.13
CA THR A 53 8.76 -6.51 21.40
C THR A 53 10.11 -6.32 22.13
N THR A 54 10.60 -5.08 22.26
CA THR A 54 11.92 -4.76 22.87
C THR A 54 11.83 -3.83 24.08
N ALA A 55 10.63 -3.42 24.50
CA ALA A 55 10.44 -2.50 25.62
C ALA A 55 10.25 -3.25 26.94
N HIS A 56 11.29 -3.30 27.78
CA HIS A 56 11.27 -4.01 29.07
C HIS A 56 10.89 -3.13 30.27
N GLY A 57 10.54 -1.84 30.06
CA GLY A 57 10.20 -0.91 31.15
C GLY A 57 8.99 0.02 30.91
N PRO A 58 8.42 0.61 31.98
CA PRO A 58 7.36 1.62 31.88
C PRO A 58 7.82 2.93 31.22
N ALA A 59 9.11 3.30 31.34
CA ALA A 59 9.71 4.45 30.66
C ALA A 59 9.85 4.21 29.15
N ASP A 60 10.27 3.01 28.74
CA ASP A 60 10.39 2.62 27.33
C ASP A 60 9.04 2.64 26.61
N ARG A 61 7.97 2.21 27.30
CA ARG A 61 6.58 2.31 26.79
C ARG A 61 6.11 3.76 26.61
N TRP A 62 6.61 4.69 27.44
CA TRP A 62 6.30 6.12 27.31
C TRP A 62 7.11 6.77 26.17
N LEU A 63 8.40 6.42 26.03
CA LEU A 63 9.22 6.82 24.88
C LEU A 63 8.66 6.28 23.55
N SER A 64 8.18 5.03 23.54
CA SER A 64 7.51 4.41 22.38
C SER A 64 6.22 5.14 21.98
N ARG A 65 5.54 5.79 22.95
CA ARG A 65 4.37 6.64 22.70
C ARG A 65 4.74 8.03 22.19
N LEU A 66 5.89 8.57 22.61
CA LEU A 66 6.47 9.82 22.07
C LEU A 66 7.09 9.66 20.67
N ALA A 67 7.19 8.44 20.14
CA ALA A 67 7.42 8.16 18.72
C ALA A 67 6.29 8.68 17.79
N GLY A 68 5.39 9.55 18.30
CA GLY A 68 4.49 10.46 17.57
C GLY A 68 5.13 11.16 16.36
N LEU A 69 6.40 11.51 16.45
CA LEU A 69 7.19 12.11 15.35
C LEU A 69 7.72 11.06 14.36
N ALA A 70 7.75 9.78 14.74
CA ALA A 70 8.21 8.67 13.93
C ALA A 70 7.09 7.99 13.11
N PHE A 71 5.84 8.44 13.21
CA PHE A 71 4.73 7.82 12.45
C PHE A 71 4.81 8.10 10.95
N GLY A 72 5.16 9.33 10.56
CA GLY A 72 5.37 9.69 9.15
C GLY A 72 6.65 9.07 8.56
N SER A 73 7.71 8.96 9.36
CA SER A 73 8.93 8.24 8.95
C SER A 73 8.70 6.74 8.89
N GLY A 74 7.87 6.17 9.79
CA GLY A 74 7.49 4.76 9.76
C GLY A 74 6.72 4.42 8.49
N LEU A 75 5.71 5.21 8.10
CA LEU A 75 4.99 4.97 6.83
C LEU A 75 5.92 5.07 5.61
N LYS A 76 6.87 6.01 5.62
CA LYS A 76 7.91 6.09 4.59
C LYS A 76 8.84 4.88 4.61
N ALA A 77 9.19 4.35 5.78
CA ALA A 77 10.01 3.16 5.93
C ALA A 77 9.29 1.92 5.41
N ASN A 78 8.05 1.66 5.85
CA ASN A 78 7.25 0.52 5.38
C ASN A 78 7.05 0.57 3.85
N LEU A 79 6.80 1.77 3.30
CA LEU A 79 6.74 1.98 1.84
C LEU A 79 8.08 1.68 1.16
N ALA A 80 9.20 2.16 1.72
CA ALA A 80 10.54 1.92 1.20
C ALA A 80 10.91 0.43 1.22
N GLU A 81 10.57 -0.29 2.28
CA GLU A 81 10.84 -1.72 2.44
C GLU A 81 10.03 -2.55 1.45
N ALA A 82 8.72 -2.33 1.35
CA ALA A 82 7.86 -3.02 0.38
C ALA A 82 8.27 -2.73 -1.08
N TYR A 83 8.65 -1.48 -1.37
CA TYR A 83 9.18 -1.09 -2.67
C TYR A 83 10.51 -1.78 -2.98
N THR A 84 11.43 -1.83 -2.01
CA THR A 84 12.73 -2.49 -2.14
C THR A 84 12.57 -3.99 -2.37
N TYR A 85 11.63 -4.62 -1.67
CA TYR A 85 11.29 -6.03 -1.90
C TYR A 85 10.88 -6.27 -3.36
N LEU A 86 9.93 -5.48 -3.89
CA LEU A 86 9.56 -5.57 -5.30
C LEU A 86 10.74 -5.28 -6.24
N MET A 87 11.55 -4.27 -5.93
CA MET A 87 12.70 -3.88 -6.75
C MET A 87 13.67 -5.04 -6.96
N GLN A 88 13.95 -5.78 -5.89
CA GLN A 88 14.88 -6.91 -5.86
C GLN A 88 14.28 -8.18 -6.48
N HIS A 89 12.99 -8.44 -6.27
CA HIS A 89 12.40 -9.74 -6.58
C HIS A 89 11.61 -9.77 -7.89
N TRP A 90 11.05 -8.65 -8.34
CA TRP A 90 10.21 -8.60 -9.53
C TRP A 90 11.00 -8.91 -10.81
N GLN A 91 10.42 -9.77 -11.64
CA GLN A 91 10.91 -10.11 -12.98
C GLN A 91 9.84 -9.82 -14.02
N PRO A 92 10.22 -9.53 -15.28
CA PRO A 92 9.27 -9.35 -16.37
C PRO A 92 8.27 -10.52 -16.47
N GLY A 93 7.00 -10.18 -16.61
CA GLY A 93 5.89 -11.14 -16.59
C GLY A 93 5.31 -11.45 -15.21
N ASP A 94 5.98 -11.12 -14.10
CA ASP A 94 5.41 -11.34 -12.76
C ASP A 94 4.17 -10.47 -12.50
N ARG A 95 3.17 -11.06 -11.83
CA ARG A 95 1.91 -10.40 -11.48
C ARG A 95 1.97 -9.90 -10.03
N VAL A 96 1.75 -8.60 -9.84
CA VAL A 96 1.81 -7.95 -8.52
C VAL A 96 0.41 -7.81 -7.93
N TYR A 97 0.22 -8.28 -6.70
CA TYR A 97 -0.99 -8.16 -5.91
C TYR A 97 -0.66 -7.39 -4.64
N VAL A 98 -1.47 -6.39 -4.30
CA VAL A 98 -1.24 -5.56 -3.11
C VAL A 98 -2.50 -5.54 -2.26
N PHE A 99 -2.33 -5.79 -0.98
CA PHE A 99 -3.40 -5.79 0.01
C PHE A 99 -3.04 -4.88 1.18
N GLY A 100 -4.01 -4.18 1.75
CA GLY A 100 -3.77 -3.51 3.01
C GLY A 100 -5.00 -3.08 3.77
N PHE A 101 -4.81 -2.84 5.07
CA PHE A 101 -5.84 -2.40 6.01
C PHE A 101 -5.45 -1.08 6.67
N SER A 102 -6.39 -0.14 6.86
CA SER A 102 -6.17 1.08 7.64
C SER A 102 -5.02 1.96 7.10
N ARG A 103 -4.00 2.23 7.92
CA ARG A 103 -2.74 2.87 7.50
C ARG A 103 -1.93 2.01 6.53
N GLY A 104 -2.00 0.68 6.64
CA GLY A 104 -1.41 -0.25 5.69
C GLY A 104 -2.08 -0.15 4.32
N ALA A 105 -3.40 0.06 4.27
CA ALA A 105 -4.13 0.37 3.03
C ALA A 105 -3.65 1.69 2.40
N TYR A 106 -3.37 2.72 3.20
CA TYR A 106 -2.79 3.97 2.70
C TYR A 106 -1.37 3.75 2.14
N THR A 107 -0.57 2.93 2.81
CA THR A 107 0.79 2.54 2.35
C THR A 107 0.72 1.73 1.06
N ALA A 108 -0.24 0.80 0.94
CA ALA A 108 -0.51 0.03 -0.28
C ALA A 108 -0.82 0.96 -1.46
N ARG A 109 -1.66 1.97 -1.25
CA ARG A 109 -1.99 2.95 -2.29
C ARG A 109 -0.79 3.81 -2.67
N ALA A 110 0.04 4.18 -1.70
CA ALA A 110 1.29 4.89 -1.97
C ALA A 110 2.30 4.03 -2.75
N LEU A 111 2.40 2.73 -2.43
CA LEU A 111 3.20 1.77 -3.17
C LEU A 111 2.72 1.65 -4.62
N VAL A 112 1.42 1.43 -4.83
CA VAL A 112 0.84 1.37 -6.17
C VAL A 112 1.08 2.67 -6.95
N GLY A 113 0.96 3.83 -6.30
CA GLY A 113 1.23 5.11 -6.91
C GLY A 113 2.73 5.33 -7.24
N MET A 114 3.67 4.87 -6.41
CA MET A 114 5.10 4.86 -6.72
C MET A 114 5.42 3.94 -7.89
N LEU A 115 4.77 2.77 -7.94
CA LEU A 115 4.86 1.85 -9.06
C LEU A 115 4.28 2.46 -10.33
N ASN A 116 3.33 3.40 -10.26
CA ASN A 116 2.92 4.19 -11.42
C ASN A 116 4.00 5.21 -11.77
N LYS A 117 4.47 5.98 -10.78
CA LYS A 117 5.41 7.08 -10.97
C LYS A 117 6.22 7.29 -9.69
N PRO A 118 7.55 7.10 -9.72
CA PRO A 118 8.43 7.02 -10.90
C PRO A 118 8.45 5.67 -11.64
N GLY A 119 7.82 4.62 -11.12
CA GLY A 119 7.98 3.26 -11.61
C GLY A 119 8.84 2.41 -10.65
N LEU A 120 9.25 1.23 -11.09
CA LEU A 120 10.10 0.33 -10.31
C LEU A 120 11.57 0.46 -10.71
N MET A 121 12.43 0.82 -9.76
CA MET A 121 13.86 0.93 -9.97
C MET A 121 14.51 -0.43 -10.28
N ARG A 122 15.73 -0.39 -10.81
CA ARG A 122 16.55 -1.58 -11.02
C ARG A 122 17.32 -1.92 -9.72
N PRO A 123 17.57 -3.21 -9.43
CA PRO A 123 18.46 -3.62 -8.35
C PRO A 123 19.81 -2.90 -8.43
N GLY A 124 20.40 -2.59 -7.28
CA GLY A 124 21.60 -1.74 -7.20
C GLY A 124 21.31 -0.25 -7.03
N SER A 125 20.03 0.16 -6.97
CA SER A 125 19.59 1.55 -6.72
C SER A 125 18.98 1.72 -5.31
N GLU A 126 19.26 0.81 -4.37
CA GLU A 126 18.68 0.78 -3.02
C GLU A 126 18.93 2.11 -2.27
N ASN A 127 20.11 2.71 -2.47
CA ASN A 127 20.49 3.99 -1.89
C ASN A 127 19.59 5.16 -2.35
N LEU A 128 18.88 5.02 -3.48
CA LEU A 128 17.97 6.03 -4.01
C LEU A 128 16.52 5.83 -3.53
N VAL A 129 16.18 4.72 -2.88
CA VAL A 129 14.81 4.45 -2.40
C VAL A 129 14.34 5.51 -1.40
N PRO A 130 15.12 5.90 -0.37
CA PRO A 130 14.69 6.95 0.56
C PRO A 130 14.44 8.30 -0.13
N TYR A 131 15.26 8.61 -1.15
CA TYR A 131 15.08 9.80 -1.98
C TYR A 131 13.80 9.71 -2.79
N ALA A 132 13.54 8.59 -3.48
CA ALA A 132 12.33 8.38 -4.28
C ALA A 132 11.06 8.49 -3.43
N VAL A 133 11.01 7.82 -2.27
CA VAL A 133 9.88 7.87 -1.33
C VAL A 133 9.63 9.29 -0.81
N SER A 134 10.71 10.01 -0.48
CA SER A 134 10.61 11.38 0.05
C SER A 134 10.19 12.37 -1.04
N ARG A 135 10.80 12.30 -2.23
CA ARG A 135 10.51 13.22 -3.33
C ARG A 135 9.11 12.98 -3.90
N TYR A 136 8.67 11.72 -3.95
CA TYR A 136 7.29 11.35 -4.27
C TYR A 136 6.27 11.94 -3.27
N ALA A 137 6.66 12.22 -2.03
CA ALA A 137 5.78 12.85 -1.03
C ALA A 137 5.64 14.38 -1.16
N PHE A 138 6.51 15.06 -1.91
CA PHE A 138 6.56 16.52 -2.02
C PHE A 138 6.18 16.98 -3.42
N ASN A 139 4.88 17.09 -3.71
CA ASN A 139 4.38 17.53 -5.01
C ASN A 139 3.76 18.94 -4.94
N GLN A 140 4.58 19.96 -4.65
CA GLN A 140 4.12 21.37 -4.62
C GLN A 140 4.30 22.11 -5.96
N ASP A 141 4.96 21.51 -6.96
CA ASP A 141 5.17 22.15 -8.28
C ASP A 141 5.12 21.11 -9.40
N ILE A 142 3.93 20.92 -9.99
CA ILE A 142 3.59 19.75 -10.82
C ILE A 142 4.44 19.71 -12.10
N ASP A 143 4.60 20.81 -12.82
CA ASP A 143 5.23 20.80 -14.16
C ASP A 143 6.76 20.60 -14.14
N LYS A 144 7.48 21.23 -13.19
CA LYS A 144 8.92 20.98 -13.02
C LYS A 144 9.18 19.56 -12.52
N SER A 145 8.29 19.03 -11.69
CA SER A 145 8.39 17.66 -11.19
C SER A 145 8.23 16.60 -12.29
N GLU A 146 7.42 16.86 -13.33
CA GLU A 146 7.16 15.90 -14.41
C GLU A 146 8.45 15.56 -15.19
N GLN A 147 9.20 16.58 -15.61
CA GLN A 147 10.44 16.37 -16.37
C GLN A 147 11.55 15.74 -15.53
N GLU A 148 11.69 16.16 -14.27
CA GLU A 148 12.65 15.56 -13.32
C GLU A 148 12.34 14.08 -13.10
N ILE A 149 11.07 13.74 -12.86
CA ILE A 149 10.66 12.36 -12.65
C ILE A 149 10.84 11.55 -13.94
N ALA A 150 10.53 12.10 -15.12
CA ALA A 150 10.74 11.40 -16.38
C ALA A 150 12.23 11.05 -16.61
N ARG A 151 13.14 12.00 -16.34
CA ARG A 151 14.59 11.76 -16.40
C ARG A 151 15.04 10.72 -15.39
N PHE A 152 14.54 10.81 -14.15
CA PHE A 152 14.83 9.85 -13.09
C PHE A 152 14.36 8.44 -13.49
N SER A 153 13.11 8.29 -13.95
CA SER A 153 12.54 7.03 -14.40
C SER A 153 13.35 6.43 -15.55
N HIS A 154 13.72 7.25 -16.54
CA HIS A 154 14.54 6.79 -17.66
C HIS A 154 15.91 6.25 -17.21
N ALA A 155 16.55 6.92 -16.24
CA ALA A 155 17.86 6.53 -15.74
C ALA A 155 17.81 5.28 -14.85
N PHE A 156 16.87 5.20 -13.91
CA PHE A 156 16.91 4.23 -12.81
C PHE A 156 15.81 3.17 -12.86
N CYS A 157 14.69 3.42 -13.55
CA CYS A 157 13.56 2.50 -13.58
C CYS A 157 13.64 1.45 -14.68
N ARG A 158 12.91 0.35 -14.47
CA ARG A 158 12.66 -0.70 -15.45
C ARG A 158 11.65 -0.20 -16.48
N ARG A 159 11.81 -0.64 -17.74
CA ARG A 159 10.80 -0.45 -18.78
C ARG A 159 9.82 -1.62 -18.75
N THR A 160 8.54 -1.30 -18.74
CA THR A 160 7.44 -2.24 -18.46
C THR A 160 6.31 -2.12 -19.47
N GLU A 161 6.52 -1.36 -20.55
CA GLU A 161 5.53 -1.17 -21.62
C GLU A 161 5.18 -2.48 -22.35
N ASN A 162 6.04 -3.49 -22.24
CA ASN A 162 5.83 -4.81 -22.82
C ASN A 162 5.14 -5.79 -21.85
N GLU A 163 4.82 -5.37 -20.62
CA GLU A 163 4.13 -6.24 -19.66
C GLU A 163 2.72 -6.59 -20.14
N PRO A 164 2.25 -7.83 -19.96
CA PRO A 164 0.95 -8.28 -20.48
C PRO A 164 -0.25 -7.41 -20.06
N LEU A 165 -0.20 -6.84 -18.85
CA LEU A 165 -1.27 -5.98 -18.32
C LEU A 165 -1.16 -4.52 -18.75
N TRP A 166 -0.08 -4.12 -19.43
CA TRP A 166 0.21 -2.72 -19.74
C TRP A 166 -0.94 -2.04 -20.48
N ALA A 167 -1.39 -2.64 -21.58
CA ALA A 167 -2.49 -2.12 -22.37
C ALA A 167 -3.79 -2.02 -21.56
N THR A 168 -4.03 -2.97 -20.65
CA THR A 168 -5.21 -2.96 -19.78
C THR A 168 -5.17 -1.77 -18.84
N VAL A 169 -4.05 -1.56 -18.14
CA VAL A 169 -3.95 -0.46 -17.18
C VAL A 169 -3.87 0.90 -17.86
N LYS A 170 -3.26 1.00 -19.05
CA LYS A 170 -3.20 2.24 -19.83
C LYS A 170 -4.59 2.76 -20.20
N ARG A 171 -5.56 1.86 -20.42
CA ARG A 171 -6.98 2.25 -20.67
C ARG A 171 -7.65 2.88 -19.46
N ASN A 172 -7.21 2.58 -18.24
CA ASN A 172 -7.79 3.18 -17.02
C ASN A 172 -7.63 4.69 -17.03
N ASN A 173 -6.44 5.18 -17.41
CA ASN A 173 -6.19 6.59 -17.62
C ASN A 173 -4.93 6.81 -18.48
N PRO A 174 -5.08 7.03 -19.80
CA PRO A 174 -3.93 7.17 -20.71
C PRO A 174 -2.98 8.31 -20.34
N ARG A 175 -3.50 9.37 -19.70
CA ARG A 175 -2.73 10.56 -19.30
C ARG A 175 -1.97 10.35 -17.99
N GLN A 176 -2.44 9.47 -17.11
CA GLN A 176 -1.85 9.29 -15.78
C GLN A 176 -0.96 8.05 -15.64
N VAL A 177 -1.11 7.04 -16.52
CA VAL A 177 -0.18 5.90 -16.55
C VAL A 177 1.13 6.32 -17.20
N SER A 178 2.21 6.36 -16.41
CA SER A 178 3.58 6.66 -16.86
C SER A 178 4.06 5.64 -17.90
N HIS A 179 5.16 5.92 -18.61
CA HIS A 179 5.84 4.96 -19.49
C HIS A 179 6.61 3.87 -18.72
N HIS A 180 6.94 4.11 -17.45
CA HIS A 180 7.69 3.18 -16.59
C HIS A 180 6.81 2.56 -15.49
N ALA A 181 5.49 2.72 -15.58
CA ALA A 181 4.58 2.21 -14.58
C ALA A 181 4.67 0.67 -14.49
N VAL A 182 4.58 0.10 -13.30
CA VAL A 182 4.40 -1.35 -13.15
C VAL A 182 2.91 -1.62 -13.01
N PRO A 183 2.30 -2.44 -13.90
CA PRO A 183 0.93 -2.89 -13.72
C PRO A 183 0.77 -3.67 -12.41
N VAL A 184 -0.21 -3.28 -11.62
CA VAL A 184 -0.65 -4.02 -10.43
C VAL A 184 -1.90 -4.78 -10.82
N ASP A 185 -1.91 -6.09 -10.66
CA ASP A 185 -3.03 -6.93 -11.08
C ASP A 185 -4.28 -6.66 -10.23
N TYR A 186 -4.07 -6.55 -8.93
CA TYR A 186 -5.13 -6.39 -7.96
C TYR A 186 -4.68 -5.56 -6.76
N LEU A 187 -5.53 -4.62 -6.36
CA LEU A 187 -5.41 -3.84 -5.13
C LEU A 187 -6.64 -4.08 -4.25
N GLY A 188 -6.44 -4.80 -3.14
CA GLY A 188 -7.47 -5.06 -2.14
C GLY A 188 -7.27 -4.17 -0.91
N LEU A 189 -8.30 -3.46 -0.50
CA LEU A 189 -8.22 -2.50 0.59
C LEU A 189 -9.34 -2.74 1.60
N TRP A 190 -8.98 -2.72 2.87
CA TRP A 190 -9.93 -2.59 3.97
C TRP A 190 -9.76 -1.22 4.63
N ASP A 191 -10.84 -0.46 4.62
CA ASP A 191 -11.07 0.78 5.33
C ASP A 191 -9.86 1.72 5.41
N THR A 192 -9.52 2.33 4.27
CA THR A 192 -8.31 3.13 4.16
C THR A 192 -8.40 4.40 5.01
N VAL A 193 -7.36 4.66 5.82
CA VAL A 193 -7.28 5.85 6.67
C VAL A 193 -6.01 6.63 6.40
N LYS A 194 -6.15 7.93 6.08
CA LYS A 194 -5.00 8.81 5.85
C LYS A 194 -4.34 9.19 7.18
N ALA A 195 -3.03 8.94 7.28
CA ALA A 195 -2.25 9.23 8.49
C ALA A 195 -2.33 10.71 8.96
N ALA A 196 -2.49 11.66 8.03
CA ALA A 196 -2.62 13.08 8.34
C ALA A 196 -3.86 13.41 9.19
N GLY A 197 -4.95 12.67 9.02
CA GLY A 197 -6.16 12.83 9.83
C GLY A 197 -5.90 12.51 11.31
N ILE A 198 -5.07 11.49 11.58
CA ILE A 198 -4.82 10.93 12.92
C ILE A 198 -3.98 11.84 13.80
N LEU A 199 -2.99 12.51 13.22
CA LEU A 199 -1.96 13.18 14.01
C LEU A 199 -1.92 14.70 13.82
N ARG A 200 -2.76 15.30 12.97
CA ARG A 200 -2.67 16.73 12.58
C ARG A 200 -1.24 17.15 12.17
N LEU A 201 -0.39 16.19 11.83
CA LEU A 201 0.97 16.39 11.33
C LEU A 201 0.84 16.71 9.84
N GLY A 202 1.45 17.83 9.41
CA GLY A 202 1.30 18.37 8.06
C GLY A 202 1.67 17.44 6.89
N THR A 203 1.13 17.81 5.73
CA THR A 203 1.59 17.61 4.32
C THR A 203 2.18 16.27 3.84
N LEU A 204 1.99 15.12 4.51
CA LEU A 204 2.24 13.84 3.81
C LEU A 204 1.14 13.62 2.75
N ASN A 205 1.47 13.92 1.50
CA ASN A 205 0.55 13.79 0.38
C ASN A 205 1.22 13.11 -0.81
N TRP A 206 1.05 11.79 -0.89
CA TRP A 206 1.50 11.01 -2.02
C TRP A 206 0.52 11.12 -3.21
N PRO A 207 1.00 11.45 -4.42
CA PRO A 207 0.15 11.59 -5.60
C PRO A 207 -0.38 10.23 -6.07
N TYR A 208 -1.45 10.21 -6.87
CA TYR A 208 -2.05 8.96 -7.39
C TYR A 208 -2.60 7.99 -6.33
N THR A 209 -2.63 8.37 -5.06
CA THR A 209 -3.20 7.54 -4.00
C THR A 209 -4.72 7.40 -4.14
N HIS A 210 -5.42 8.32 -4.81
CA HIS A 210 -6.85 8.16 -5.13
C HIS A 210 -7.11 7.49 -6.48
N GLN A 211 -6.36 7.88 -7.50
CA GLN A 211 -6.62 7.52 -8.89
C GLN A 211 -6.12 6.11 -9.24
N LEU A 212 -4.96 5.71 -8.70
CA LEU A 212 -4.38 4.36 -8.81
C LEU A 212 -4.47 3.79 -10.24
N PRO A 213 -4.01 4.54 -11.27
CA PRO A 213 -4.32 4.24 -12.66
C PRO A 213 -3.64 2.95 -13.17
N ASN A 214 -2.53 2.55 -12.55
CA ASN A 214 -1.78 1.35 -12.86
C ASN A 214 -2.32 0.07 -12.19
N ALA A 215 -3.40 0.13 -11.41
CA ALA A 215 -4.05 -1.06 -10.89
C ALA A 215 -5.10 -1.59 -11.87
N ALA A 216 -5.01 -2.84 -12.31
CA ALA A 216 -5.99 -3.44 -13.21
C ALA A 216 -7.34 -3.60 -12.51
N ARG A 217 -7.35 -4.07 -11.25
CA ARG A 217 -8.55 -4.17 -10.42
C ARG A 217 -8.34 -3.56 -9.04
N ILE A 218 -9.35 -2.85 -8.54
CA ILE A 218 -9.40 -2.30 -7.19
C ILE A 218 -10.68 -2.79 -6.51
N ARG A 219 -10.56 -3.27 -5.27
CA ARG A 219 -11.67 -3.53 -4.35
C ARG A 219 -11.39 -2.84 -3.03
N HIS A 220 -12.33 -2.02 -2.57
CA HIS A 220 -12.22 -1.30 -1.31
C HIS A 220 -13.47 -1.56 -0.46
N ALA A 221 -13.29 -2.24 0.67
CA ALA A 221 -14.33 -2.37 1.69
C ALA A 221 -14.22 -1.18 2.65
N VAL A 222 -15.30 -0.44 2.84
CA VAL A 222 -15.34 0.78 3.68
C VAL A 222 -16.30 0.57 4.84
N SER A 223 -15.95 1.07 6.02
CA SER A 223 -16.81 1.00 7.20
C SER A 223 -17.90 2.07 7.16
N LEU A 224 -19.15 1.65 7.34
CA LEU A 224 -20.31 2.56 7.34
C LEU A 224 -20.48 3.29 8.67
N ASP A 225 -20.19 2.62 9.78
CA ASP A 225 -20.53 3.10 11.13
C ASP A 225 -19.33 3.76 11.85
N GLU A 226 -18.18 3.90 11.18
CA GLU A 226 -17.01 4.57 11.75
C GLU A 226 -17.19 6.09 11.75
N THR A 227 -17.42 6.65 12.94
CA THR A 227 -17.71 8.08 13.12
C THR A 227 -16.58 8.85 13.82
N ARG A 228 -15.52 8.17 14.26
CA ARG A 228 -14.42 8.80 15.01
C ARG A 228 -13.57 9.63 14.05
N ARG A 229 -13.48 10.94 14.28
CA ARG A 229 -12.37 11.75 13.75
C ARG A 229 -11.12 11.33 14.53
N PRO A 230 -10.18 10.59 13.93
CA PRO A 230 -9.52 10.92 12.66
C PRO A 230 -9.72 9.97 11.46
N TYR A 231 -10.58 8.97 11.56
CA TYR A 231 -10.74 7.89 10.58
C TYR A 231 -11.67 8.29 9.43
N CYS A 232 -11.53 9.52 8.91
CA CYS A 232 -12.31 9.95 7.75
C CYS A 232 -11.99 9.06 6.55
N GLU A 233 -13.04 8.71 5.82
CA GLU A 233 -13.01 7.83 4.68
C GLU A 233 -12.05 8.36 3.60
N PHE A 234 -11.13 7.50 3.17
CA PHE A 234 -10.20 7.82 2.10
C PHE A 234 -10.59 7.03 0.86
N LEU A 235 -11.51 7.56 0.06
CA LEU A 235 -12.13 6.83 -1.05
C LEU A 235 -11.23 6.71 -2.28
N VAL A 236 -11.49 5.70 -3.12
CA VAL A 236 -10.87 5.55 -4.44
C VAL A 236 -11.64 6.40 -5.46
N THR A 237 -10.93 7.02 -6.42
CA THR A 237 -11.62 7.76 -7.50
C THR A 237 -12.40 6.77 -8.37
N PRO A 238 -13.73 6.95 -8.55
CA PRO A 238 -14.52 6.11 -9.43
C PRO A 238 -13.99 6.15 -10.87
N ARG A 239 -14.01 5.00 -11.54
CA ARG A 239 -13.65 4.91 -12.96
C ARG A 239 -14.87 5.19 -13.84
N PRO A 240 -14.73 5.86 -14.99
CA PRO A 240 -15.83 6.06 -15.92
C PRO A 240 -16.24 4.76 -16.62
N GLU A 241 -17.42 4.73 -17.25
CA GLU A 241 -17.80 3.63 -18.17
C GLU A 241 -16.77 3.49 -19.31
N PRO A 242 -16.48 2.27 -19.80
CA PRO A 242 -17.01 0.96 -19.36
C PRO A 242 -16.18 0.30 -18.24
N LEU A 243 -15.38 1.07 -17.50
CA LEU A 243 -14.37 0.55 -16.57
C LEU A 243 -14.85 0.55 -15.10
N GLN A 244 -16.11 0.86 -14.82
CA GLN A 244 -16.62 1.01 -13.46
C GLN A 244 -16.34 -0.24 -12.59
N ASP A 245 -16.61 -1.44 -13.12
CA ASP A 245 -16.40 -2.70 -12.40
C ASP A 245 -14.93 -3.03 -12.07
N THR A 246 -14.00 -2.33 -12.71
CA THR A 246 -12.57 -2.50 -12.43
C THR A 246 -12.13 -1.77 -11.17
N ALA A 247 -12.92 -0.83 -10.64
CA ALA A 247 -12.69 -0.19 -9.34
C ALA A 247 -14.00 -0.11 -8.56
N GLN A 248 -14.20 -1.06 -7.64
CA GLN A 248 -15.43 -1.13 -6.84
C GLN A 248 -15.11 -0.79 -5.38
N GLU A 249 -15.96 0.06 -4.83
CA GLU A 249 -15.97 0.45 -3.42
C GLU A 249 -17.32 0.06 -2.83
N VAL A 250 -17.29 -0.69 -1.73
CA VAL A 250 -18.50 -1.25 -1.11
C VAL A 250 -18.47 -0.91 0.38
N TRP A 251 -19.59 -0.38 0.86
CA TRP A 251 -19.79 -0.01 2.24
C TRP A 251 -20.35 -1.20 3.01
N PHE A 252 -19.71 -1.53 4.13
CA PHE A 252 -20.10 -2.62 5.02
C PHE A 252 -20.56 -2.04 6.35
N ALA A 253 -21.60 -2.62 6.93
CA ALA A 253 -22.00 -2.32 8.30
C ALA A 253 -20.87 -2.67 9.29
N GLY A 254 -20.75 -1.89 10.35
CA GLY A 254 -19.70 -1.98 11.35
C GLY A 254 -18.70 -0.82 11.30
N VAL A 255 -17.87 -0.75 12.34
CA VAL A 255 -16.79 0.22 12.50
C VAL A 255 -15.49 -0.27 11.85
N HIS A 256 -14.41 0.51 11.93
CA HIS A 256 -13.12 0.24 11.29
C HIS A 256 -12.61 -1.21 11.43
N SER A 257 -12.72 -1.76 12.64
CA SER A 257 -12.26 -3.12 12.98
C SER A 257 -13.26 -4.22 12.59
N ASP A 258 -14.54 -3.91 12.34
CA ASP A 258 -15.49 -4.90 11.80
C ASP A 258 -15.15 -5.21 10.34
N VAL A 259 -14.75 -4.19 9.58
CA VAL A 259 -14.32 -4.34 8.18
C VAL A 259 -12.88 -4.83 8.07
N GLY A 260 -11.99 -4.31 8.90
CA GLY A 260 -10.56 -4.67 8.91
C GLY A 260 -10.20 -5.98 9.58
N GLY A 261 -11.10 -6.53 10.40
CA GLY A 261 -10.77 -7.54 11.40
C GLY A 261 -10.21 -6.92 12.68
N THR A 262 -9.80 -7.77 13.64
CA THR A 262 -9.35 -7.50 15.05
C THR A 262 -10.37 -7.74 16.16
N PHE A 263 -11.67 -7.86 15.86
CA PHE A 263 -12.64 -8.29 16.89
C PHE A 263 -12.68 -9.82 17.05
N GLU A 264 -13.00 -10.26 18.26
CA GLU A 264 -13.36 -11.64 18.56
C GLU A 264 -14.69 -11.91 17.85
N HIS A 265 -14.68 -12.84 16.90
CA HIS A 265 -15.94 -13.42 16.46
C HIS A 265 -16.42 -14.24 17.65
N ALA A 266 -17.56 -13.86 18.24
CA ALA A 266 -18.22 -14.74 19.18
C ALA A 266 -18.41 -16.08 18.44
N GLU A 267 -17.70 -17.13 18.87
CA GLU A 267 -18.03 -18.48 18.45
C GLU A 267 -19.50 -18.65 18.79
N ASN A 268 -20.32 -18.84 17.76
CA ASN A 268 -21.77 -18.75 17.83
C ASN A 268 -22.31 -19.39 19.12
N ALA A 269 -23.00 -18.58 19.93
CA ALA A 269 -24.16 -19.08 20.64
C ALA A 269 -25.23 -19.40 19.60
N LEU A 270 -25.12 -20.58 18.99
CA LEU A 270 -26.19 -21.27 18.27
C LEU A 270 -26.42 -22.62 18.96
#